data_AF-A0A3N5SB47-F1
#
_entry.id   AF-A0A3N5SB47-F1
#
_cell.length_a   1.000
_cell.length_b   1.000
_cell.length_c   1.000
_cell.angle_alpha   90.00
_cell.angle_beta   90.00
_cell.angle_gamma   90.00
#
_symmetry.space_group_name_H-M   'P 1'
#
loop_
_entity.id
_entity.type
_entity.pdbx_description
1 polymer ?
#
loop_
_entity_poly.entity_id
_entity_poly.type
_entity_poly.pdbx_seq_one_letter_code
_entity_poly.pdbx_strand_id
1 'polypeptide(L)'
;FLIFFIGLSRVYNGVHFPHDLVTGWTFGGILLTVYVFLEKPVIIWFKKQGLVVKIAASFGLSLVLIFLVVLAKLSLAAFTVPDVWMQNAAAFFPEEAFDPLKIAGVFSTSGALFGLCLGVILLPRLGGFHPGGDIWKRLARVFIGVAGVLAIYLGLKAIFPEGEYFLAYILRYARYALIGLWMAGIAPFLFVKTGLADARAKAKKPKKKVVKARRSYAG
;
A
#
# COMPACT_ATOMS: atom_id res chain seq x y z
N PHE A 1 6.39 19.41 -15.13
CA PHE A 1 6.50 18.96 -16.53
C PHE A 1 6.10 17.49 -16.70
N LEU A 2 6.57 16.55 -15.88
CA LEU A 2 6.27 15.10 -16.03
C LEU A 2 4.77 14.75 -15.99
N ILE A 3 4.01 15.32 -15.04
CA ILE A 3 2.55 15.12 -14.93
C ILE A 3 1.81 15.59 -16.21
N PHE A 4 2.27 16.69 -16.79
CA PHE A 4 1.70 17.25 -18.02
C PHE A 4 1.93 16.33 -19.23
N PHE A 5 3.17 15.86 -19.44
CA PHE A 5 3.50 14.99 -20.57
C PHE A 5 2.88 13.59 -20.47
N ILE A 6 2.75 13.03 -19.25
CA ILE A 6 2.01 11.78 -19.06
C ILE A 6 0.55 11.96 -19.46
N GLY A 7 -0.06 13.08 -19.07
CA GLY A 7 -1.40 13.45 -19.47
C GLY A 7 -1.59 13.59 -20.98
N LEU A 8 -0.69 14.34 -21.61
CA LEU A 8 -0.71 14.57 -23.06
C LEU A 8 -0.55 13.27 -23.85
N SER A 9 0.29 12.34 -23.37
CA SER A 9 0.46 11.01 -23.99
C SER A 9 -0.85 10.22 -24.04
N ARG A 10 -1.74 10.36 -23.05
CA ARG A 10 -3.03 9.66 -23.03
C ARG A 10 -4.01 10.19 -24.07
N VAL A 11 -4.03 11.50 -24.26
CA VAL A 11 -4.82 12.14 -25.32
C VAL A 11 -4.25 11.80 -26.70
N TYR A 12 -2.92 11.83 -26.85
CA TYR A 12 -2.24 11.48 -28.09
C TYR A 12 -2.51 10.04 -28.54
N ASN A 13 -2.53 9.08 -27.60
CA ASN A 13 -2.86 7.69 -27.88
C ASN A 13 -4.36 7.44 -28.12
N GLY A 14 -5.21 8.47 -28.08
CA GLY A 14 -6.65 8.36 -28.31
C GLY A 14 -7.42 7.59 -27.23
N VAL A 15 -6.82 7.33 -26.07
CA VAL A 15 -7.43 6.54 -24.99
C VAL A 15 -8.16 7.38 -23.94
N HIS A 16 -7.97 8.70 -23.94
CA HIS A 16 -8.63 9.64 -23.03
C HIS A 16 -9.00 10.93 -23.74
N PHE A 17 -10.13 11.51 -23.38
CA PHE A 17 -10.54 12.82 -23.85
C PHE A 17 -9.82 13.93 -23.06
N PRO A 18 -9.67 15.14 -23.62
CA PRO A 18 -9.05 16.27 -22.90
C PRO A 18 -9.74 16.61 -21.57
N HIS A 19 -11.06 16.41 -21.46
CA HIS A 19 -11.78 16.66 -20.23
C HIS A 19 -11.44 15.64 -19.12
N ASP A 20 -11.12 14.38 -19.48
CA ASP A 20 -10.63 13.36 -18.53
C ASP A 20 -9.32 13.83 -17.89
N LEU A 21 -8.46 14.45 -18.69
CA LEU A 21 -7.17 14.96 -18.24
C LEU A 21 -7.34 16.11 -17.24
N VAL A 22 -8.17 17.10 -17.57
CA VAL A 22 -8.45 18.24 -16.69
C VAL A 22 -9.11 17.78 -15.38
N THR A 23 -10.05 16.84 -15.48
CA THR A 23 -10.71 16.24 -14.31
C THR A 23 -9.70 15.53 -13.42
N GLY A 24 -8.84 14.68 -14.01
CA GLY A 24 -7.79 13.97 -13.29
C GLY A 24 -6.80 14.91 -12.60
N TRP A 25 -6.36 16.00 -13.26
CA TRP A 25 -5.50 17.01 -12.64
C TRP A 25 -6.19 17.75 -11.51
N THR A 26 -7.46 18.08 -11.66
CA THR A 26 -8.25 18.76 -10.64
C THR A 26 -8.37 17.88 -9.40
N PHE A 27 -8.81 16.64 -9.54
CA PHE A 27 -8.91 15.69 -8.42
C PHE A 27 -7.56 15.39 -7.78
N GLY A 28 -6.51 15.18 -8.58
CA GLY A 28 -5.15 14.96 -8.08
C GLY A 28 -4.60 16.17 -7.32
N GLY A 29 -4.86 17.38 -7.81
CA GLY A 29 -4.48 18.63 -7.16
C GLY A 29 -5.20 18.81 -5.83
N ILE A 30 -6.51 18.55 -5.78
CA ILE A 30 -7.30 18.57 -4.53
C ILE A 30 -6.73 17.56 -3.53
N LEU A 31 -6.50 16.31 -3.95
CA LEU A 31 -6.01 15.26 -3.07
C LEU A 31 -4.61 15.60 -2.52
N LEU A 32 -3.71 16.11 -3.36
CA LEU A 32 -2.39 16.56 -2.95
C LEU A 32 -2.48 17.72 -1.95
N THR A 33 -3.35 18.69 -2.22
CA THR A 33 -3.57 19.84 -1.35
C THR A 33 -4.04 19.38 0.03
N VAL A 34 -5.06 18.52 0.08
CA VAL A 34 -5.55 17.90 1.32
C VAL A 34 -4.43 17.16 2.04
N TYR A 35 -3.62 16.37 1.33
CA TYR A 35 -2.48 15.65 1.94
C TYR A 35 -1.47 16.62 2.56
N VAL A 36 -1.04 17.67 1.85
CA VAL A 36 -0.04 18.63 2.37
C VAL A 36 -0.55 19.34 3.63
N PHE A 37 -1.84 19.69 3.67
CA PHE A 37 -2.42 20.34 4.84
C PHE A 37 -2.68 19.38 6.01
N LEU A 38 -3.08 18.14 5.74
CA LEU A 38 -3.45 17.17 6.78
C LEU A 38 -2.27 16.33 7.29
N GLU A 39 -1.20 16.16 6.53
CA GLU A 39 -0.08 15.27 6.89
C GLU A 39 0.47 15.58 8.29
N LYS A 40 0.93 16.82 8.51
CA LYS A 40 1.53 17.23 9.78
C LYS A 40 0.54 17.12 10.97
N PRO A 41 -0.67 17.72 10.93
CA PRO A 41 -1.59 17.63 12.06
C PRO A 41 -2.01 16.19 12.34
N VAL A 42 -2.27 15.37 11.30
CA VAL A 42 -2.61 13.96 11.47
C VAL A 42 -1.47 13.18 12.09
N ILE A 43 -0.21 13.37 11.66
CA ILE A 43 0.95 12.68 12.25
C ILE A 43 1.14 13.08 13.71
N ILE A 44 1.01 14.36 14.05
CA ILE A 44 1.15 14.86 15.42
C ILE A 44 0.07 14.25 16.31
N TRP A 45 -1.19 14.31 15.86
CA TRP A 45 -2.32 13.69 16.56
C TRP A 45 -2.08 12.18 16.74
N PHE A 46 -1.78 11.48 15.65
CA PHE A 46 -1.62 10.02 15.63
C PHE A 46 -0.50 9.58 16.57
N LYS A 47 0.65 10.27 16.61
CA LYS A 47 1.76 9.94 17.51
C LYS A 47 1.35 9.96 18.98
N LYS A 48 0.51 10.92 19.39
CA LYS A 48 0.02 11.09 20.77
C LYS A 48 -0.98 10.01 21.20
N GLN A 49 -1.59 9.30 20.26
CA GLN A 49 -2.63 8.31 20.59
C GLN A 49 -2.08 7.00 21.16
N GLY A 50 -2.90 6.33 21.97
CA GLY A 50 -2.68 4.97 22.46
C GLY A 50 -2.73 3.91 21.33
N LEU A 51 -2.34 2.68 21.66
CA LEU A 51 -2.30 1.57 20.68
C LEU A 51 -3.68 1.30 20.06
N VAL A 52 -4.71 1.19 20.90
CA VAL A 52 -6.08 0.88 20.46
C VAL A 52 -6.59 1.93 19.49
N VAL A 53 -6.41 3.21 19.81
CA VAL A 53 -6.85 4.32 18.94
C VAL A 53 -6.09 4.32 17.61
N LYS A 54 -4.78 4.03 17.59
CA LYS A 54 -4.00 3.91 16.35
C LYS A 54 -4.54 2.80 15.43
N ILE A 55 -4.84 1.64 16.01
CA ILE A 55 -5.40 0.50 15.27
C ILE A 55 -6.82 0.84 14.79
N ALA A 56 -7.67 1.33 15.68
CA ALA A 56 -9.06 1.68 15.37
C ALA A 56 -9.14 2.78 14.30
N ALA A 57 -8.29 3.81 14.36
CA ALA A 57 -8.24 4.86 13.35
C ALA A 57 -7.77 4.33 11.99
N SER A 58 -6.78 3.42 11.97
CA SER A 58 -6.29 2.80 10.72
C SER A 58 -7.33 1.87 10.09
N PHE A 59 -8.07 1.14 10.93
CA PHE A 59 -9.19 0.31 10.51
C PHE A 59 -10.38 1.16 10.03
N GLY A 60 -10.71 2.23 10.74
CA GLY A 60 -11.73 3.18 10.33
C GLY A 60 -11.41 3.80 8.96
N LEU A 61 -10.15 4.20 8.73
CA LEU A 61 -9.71 4.73 7.45
C LEU A 61 -9.90 3.72 6.30
N SER A 62 -9.55 2.44 6.50
CA SER A 62 -9.73 1.43 5.46
C SER A 62 -11.22 1.14 5.19
N LEU A 63 -12.08 1.20 6.22
CA LEU A 63 -13.52 1.08 6.07
C LEU A 63 -14.13 2.29 5.34
N VAL A 64 -13.64 3.51 5.58
CA VAL A 64 -14.08 4.70 4.85
C VAL A 64 -13.83 4.54 3.34
N LEU A 65 -12.70 3.98 2.94
CA LEU A 65 -12.42 3.70 1.51
C LEU A 65 -13.43 2.71 0.90
N ILE A 66 -13.77 1.64 1.63
CA ILE A 66 -14.79 0.68 1.19
C ILE A 66 -16.14 1.37 1.11
N PHE A 67 -16.50 2.14 2.13
CA PHE A 67 -17.76 2.86 2.21
C PHE A 67 -17.93 3.84 1.04
N LEU A 68 -16.91 4.63 0.69
CA LEU A 68 -16.97 5.55 -0.45
C LEU A 68 -17.22 4.84 -1.77
N VAL A 69 -16.59 3.68 -2.00
CA VAL A 69 -16.79 2.89 -3.23
C VAL A 69 -18.15 2.21 -3.25
N VAL A 70 -18.63 1.70 -2.12
CA VAL A 70 -19.98 1.14 -2.00
C VAL A 70 -21.02 2.23 -2.25
N LEU A 71 -20.83 3.42 -1.68
CA LEU A 71 -21.70 4.57 -1.91
C LEU A 71 -21.70 4.98 -3.39
N ALA A 72 -20.54 5.01 -4.04
CA ALA A 72 -20.44 5.26 -5.48
C ALA A 72 -21.19 4.20 -6.29
N LYS A 73 -21.05 2.90 -5.96
CA LYS A 73 -21.81 1.83 -6.62
C LYS A 73 -23.32 1.98 -6.43
N LEU A 74 -23.76 2.34 -5.22
CA LEU A 74 -25.19 2.60 -4.95
C LEU A 74 -25.72 3.80 -5.73
N SER A 75 -24.90 4.85 -5.92
CA SER A 75 -25.28 6.00 -6.75
C SER A 75 -25.48 5.64 -8.23
N LEU A 76 -24.92 4.51 -8.66
CA LEU A 76 -25.06 3.94 -10.01
C LEU A 76 -26.10 2.82 -10.08
N ALA A 77 -26.97 2.64 -9.08
CA ALA A 77 -27.91 1.52 -9.05
C ALA A 77 -28.89 1.47 -10.25
N ALA A 78 -29.22 2.62 -10.83
CA ALA A 78 -30.07 2.72 -12.02
C ALA A 78 -29.28 2.64 -13.34
N PHE A 79 -27.93 2.65 -13.28
CA PHE A 79 -27.09 2.58 -14.46
C PHE A 79 -26.97 1.13 -14.92
N THR A 80 -27.36 0.87 -16.17
CA THR A 80 -27.10 -0.40 -16.86
C THR A 80 -25.94 -0.23 -17.81
N VAL A 81 -25.06 -1.22 -17.86
CA VAL A 81 -23.94 -1.23 -18.82
C VAL A 81 -24.51 -1.43 -20.22
N PRO A 82 -24.26 -0.52 -21.19
CA PRO A 82 -24.76 -0.69 -22.55
C PRO A 82 -24.24 -1.98 -23.21
N ASP A 83 -25.11 -2.71 -23.91
CA ASP A 83 -24.76 -3.98 -24.57
C ASP A 83 -23.61 -3.84 -25.56
N VAL A 84 -23.54 -2.70 -26.26
CA VAL A 84 -22.45 -2.40 -27.20
C VAL A 84 -21.09 -2.40 -26.50
N TRP A 85 -21.02 -1.94 -25.24
CA TRP A 85 -19.77 -1.95 -24.47
C TRP A 85 -19.38 -3.38 -24.08
N MET A 86 -20.36 -4.19 -23.68
CA MET A 86 -20.16 -5.62 -23.37
C MET A 86 -19.65 -6.39 -24.60
N GLN A 87 -20.27 -6.17 -25.76
CA GLN A 87 -19.87 -6.80 -27.02
C GLN A 87 -18.47 -6.39 -27.46
N ASN A 88 -18.16 -5.09 -27.40
CA ASN A 88 -16.82 -4.59 -27.72
C ASN A 88 -15.78 -5.18 -26.76
N ALA A 89 -16.05 -5.18 -25.45
CA ALA A 89 -15.15 -5.75 -24.47
C ALA A 89 -14.90 -7.24 -24.72
N ALA A 90 -15.95 -8.02 -25.02
CA ALA A 90 -15.81 -9.43 -25.34
C ALA A 90 -15.00 -9.68 -26.63
N ALA A 91 -15.10 -8.79 -27.63
CA ALA A 91 -14.33 -8.90 -28.87
C ALA A 91 -12.82 -8.65 -28.67
N PHE A 92 -12.44 -7.74 -27.77
CA PHE A 92 -11.04 -7.42 -27.49
C PHE A 92 -10.42 -8.23 -26.34
N PHE A 93 -11.23 -8.69 -25.39
CA PHE A 93 -10.81 -9.41 -24.19
C PHE A 93 -11.66 -10.68 -23.98
N PRO A 94 -11.56 -11.69 -24.86
CA PRO A 94 -12.44 -12.86 -24.83
C PRO A 94 -12.29 -13.74 -23.58
N GLU A 95 -11.14 -13.68 -22.89
CA GLU A 95 -10.88 -14.48 -21.68
C GLU A 95 -11.17 -13.75 -20.36
N GLU A 96 -11.48 -12.45 -20.39
CA GLU A 96 -11.76 -11.66 -19.18
C GLU A 96 -13.23 -11.26 -19.11
N ALA A 97 -13.90 -11.67 -18.03
CA ALA A 97 -15.25 -11.19 -17.74
C ALA A 97 -15.23 -9.69 -17.46
N PHE A 98 -15.76 -8.90 -18.40
CA PHE A 98 -15.91 -7.46 -18.25
C PHE A 98 -17.04 -7.14 -17.25
N ASP A 99 -16.67 -6.67 -16.06
CA ASP A 99 -17.59 -6.17 -15.04
C ASP A 99 -17.07 -4.83 -14.49
N PRO A 100 -17.55 -3.69 -15.02
CA PRO A 100 -17.10 -2.37 -14.60
C PRO A 100 -17.57 -1.96 -13.19
N LEU A 101 -18.54 -2.68 -12.60
CA LEU A 101 -19.11 -2.38 -11.28
C LEU A 101 -18.58 -3.33 -10.19
N LYS A 102 -17.53 -4.08 -10.50
CA LYS A 102 -16.85 -5.00 -9.57
C LYS A 102 -16.13 -4.22 -8.48
N ILE A 103 -16.48 -4.50 -7.22
CA ILE A 103 -15.93 -3.79 -6.05
C ILE A 103 -14.92 -4.62 -5.26
N ALA A 104 -14.70 -5.89 -5.62
CA ALA A 104 -13.75 -6.75 -4.91
C ALA A 104 -12.31 -6.17 -4.81
N GLY A 105 -11.94 -5.29 -5.74
CA GLY A 105 -10.70 -4.53 -5.70
C GLY A 105 -10.56 -3.67 -4.44
N VAL A 106 -11.60 -2.92 -4.06
CA VAL A 106 -11.52 -2.01 -2.90
C VAL A 106 -11.29 -2.76 -1.59
N PHE A 107 -11.91 -3.93 -1.41
CA PHE A 107 -11.67 -4.76 -0.23
C PHE A 107 -10.23 -5.24 -0.13
N SER A 108 -9.60 -5.52 -1.29
CA SER A 108 -8.21 -5.95 -1.36
C SER A 108 -7.26 -4.81 -0.98
N THR A 109 -7.44 -3.64 -1.58
CA THR A 109 -6.60 -2.46 -1.31
C THR A 109 -6.79 -1.92 0.10
N SER A 110 -8.03 -1.86 0.60
CA SER A 110 -8.34 -1.42 1.96
C SER A 110 -7.81 -2.39 3.02
N GLY A 111 -7.93 -3.70 2.77
CA GLY A 111 -7.32 -4.73 3.62
C GLY A 111 -5.79 -4.55 3.69
N ALA A 112 -5.13 -4.44 2.53
CA ALA A 112 -3.69 -4.22 2.45
C ALA A 112 -3.25 -2.95 3.17
N LEU A 113 -3.97 -1.83 3.01
CA LEU A 113 -3.71 -0.57 3.72
C LEU A 113 -3.79 -0.75 5.23
N PHE A 114 -4.86 -1.37 5.74
CA PHE A 114 -5.00 -1.63 7.17
C PHE A 114 -3.87 -2.51 7.69
N GLY A 115 -3.55 -3.60 6.98
CA GLY A 115 -2.43 -4.49 7.32
C GLY A 115 -1.09 -3.76 7.39
N LEU A 116 -0.81 -2.91 6.41
CA LEU A 116 0.39 -2.07 6.37
C LEU A 116 0.47 -1.14 7.58
N CYS A 117 -0.61 -0.41 7.86
CA CYS A 117 -0.70 0.48 9.02
C CYS A 117 -0.49 -0.30 10.33
N LEU A 118 -1.16 -1.45 10.47
CA LEU A 118 -1.02 -2.32 11.63
C LEU A 118 0.43 -2.79 11.82
N GLY A 119 1.10 -3.21 10.73
CA GLY A 119 2.51 -3.56 10.74
C GLY A 119 3.40 -2.40 11.22
N VAL A 120 3.20 -1.19 10.68
CA VAL A 120 3.94 0.01 11.10
C VAL A 120 3.69 0.37 12.58
N ILE A 121 2.47 0.21 13.07
CA ILE A 121 2.12 0.48 14.48
C ILE A 121 2.79 -0.51 15.44
N LEU A 122 2.86 -1.78 15.04
CA LEU A 122 3.39 -2.87 15.88
C LEU A 122 4.91 -2.99 15.80
N LEU A 123 5.53 -2.70 14.66
CA LEU A 123 6.96 -2.93 14.43
C LEU A 123 7.88 -2.26 15.47
N PRO A 124 7.68 -1.01 15.92
CA PRO A 124 8.50 -0.41 16.98
C PRO A 124 8.42 -1.16 18.30
N ARG A 125 7.29 -1.81 18.61
CA ARG A 125 7.10 -2.63 19.81
C ARG A 125 7.75 -4.00 19.68
N LEU A 126 7.91 -4.48 18.45
CA LEU A 126 8.61 -5.72 18.12
C LEU A 126 10.14 -5.56 18.00
N GLY A 127 10.70 -4.43 18.44
CA GLY A 127 12.14 -4.13 18.40
C GLY A 127 12.59 -3.20 17.26
N GLY A 128 11.65 -2.78 16.40
CA GLY A 128 11.91 -1.92 15.24
C GLY A 128 12.72 -2.62 14.15
N PHE A 129 13.09 -1.89 13.12
CA PHE A 129 13.83 -2.42 11.97
C PHE A 129 14.82 -1.38 11.43
N HIS A 130 16.03 -1.82 11.10
CA HIS A 130 17.01 -1.01 10.39
C HIS A 130 17.28 -1.62 9.00
N PRO A 131 17.13 -0.84 7.91
CA PRO A 131 17.26 -1.37 6.54
C PRO A 131 18.72 -1.66 6.11
N GLY A 132 19.71 -1.16 6.85
CA GLY A 132 21.13 -1.38 6.58
C GLY A 132 21.60 -2.85 6.68
N GLY A 133 22.91 -3.04 6.62
CA GLY A 133 23.56 -4.36 6.67
C GLY A 133 24.05 -4.86 5.32
N ASP A 134 24.64 -6.06 5.34
CA ASP A 134 25.31 -6.70 4.21
C ASP A 134 24.36 -6.97 3.04
N ILE A 135 24.89 -6.98 1.81
CA ILE A 135 24.08 -7.15 0.60
C ILE A 135 23.39 -8.51 0.54
N TRP A 136 24.06 -9.59 0.97
CA TRP A 136 23.44 -10.92 1.02
C TRP A 136 22.23 -10.97 1.96
N LYS A 137 22.33 -10.30 3.13
CA LYS A 137 21.18 -10.18 4.04
C LYS A 137 20.04 -9.37 3.43
N ARG A 138 20.33 -8.36 2.61
CA ARG A 138 19.29 -7.63 1.84
C ARG A 138 18.60 -8.55 0.83
N LEU A 139 19.36 -9.34 0.07
CA LEU A 139 18.80 -10.29 -0.89
C LEU A 139 17.95 -11.36 -0.20
N ALA A 140 18.44 -11.96 0.89
CA ALA A 140 17.69 -12.93 1.67
C ALA A 140 16.34 -12.36 2.18
N ARG A 141 16.33 -11.11 2.64
CA ARG A 141 15.10 -10.43 3.06
C ARG A 141 14.08 -10.28 1.93
N VAL A 142 14.54 -10.00 0.70
CA VAL A 142 13.64 -9.92 -0.47
C VAL A 142 13.01 -11.28 -0.73
N PHE A 143 13.79 -12.35 -0.81
CA PHE A 143 13.26 -13.70 -1.07
C PHE A 143 12.29 -14.17 0.02
N ILE A 144 12.66 -14.00 1.30
CA ILE A 144 11.78 -14.38 2.41
C ILE A 144 10.52 -13.50 2.42
N GLY A 145 10.66 -12.20 2.14
CA GLY A 145 9.53 -11.28 2.02
C GLY A 145 8.54 -11.73 0.95
N VAL A 146 9.02 -11.96 -0.27
CA VAL A 146 8.22 -12.44 -1.40
C VAL A 146 7.62 -13.82 -1.12
N ALA A 147 8.42 -14.76 -0.62
CA ALA A 147 7.95 -16.10 -0.29
C ALA A 147 6.79 -16.08 0.71
N GLY A 148 6.85 -15.22 1.74
CA GLY A 148 5.76 -15.08 2.69
C GLY A 148 4.52 -14.41 2.12
N VAL A 149 4.67 -13.41 1.24
CA VAL A 149 3.53 -12.85 0.50
C VAL A 149 2.86 -13.93 -0.35
N LEU A 150 3.64 -14.72 -1.08
CA LEU A 150 3.12 -15.83 -1.90
C LEU A 150 2.46 -16.91 -1.04
N ALA A 151 3.05 -17.27 0.10
CA ALA A 151 2.49 -18.26 1.01
C ALA A 151 1.13 -17.81 1.56
N ILE A 152 1.00 -16.55 2.00
CA ILE A 152 -0.27 -16.00 2.48
C ILE A 152 -1.28 -15.89 1.33
N TYR A 153 -0.85 -15.37 0.18
CA TYR A 153 -1.72 -15.15 -0.97
C TYR A 153 -2.28 -16.47 -1.51
N LEU A 154 -1.40 -17.41 -1.88
CA LEU A 154 -1.78 -18.69 -2.47
C LEU A 154 -2.45 -19.61 -1.44
N GLY A 155 -1.91 -19.66 -0.22
CA GLY A 155 -2.46 -20.49 0.85
C GLY A 155 -3.88 -20.09 1.22
N LEU A 156 -4.14 -18.79 1.44
CA LEU A 156 -5.49 -18.33 1.75
C LEU A 156 -6.40 -18.30 0.52
N LYS A 157 -5.87 -18.13 -0.70
CA LYS A 157 -6.67 -18.28 -1.93
C LYS A 157 -7.20 -19.70 -2.11
N ALA A 158 -6.44 -20.73 -1.74
CA ALA A 158 -6.89 -22.11 -1.84
C ALA A 158 -8.00 -22.48 -0.85
N ILE A 159 -8.09 -21.77 0.28
CA ILE A 159 -9.03 -22.07 1.38
C ILE A 159 -10.25 -21.14 1.33
N PHE A 160 -10.05 -19.87 1.02
CA PHE A 160 -11.12 -18.87 1.07
C PHE A 160 -11.99 -18.96 -0.18
N PRO A 161 -13.32 -18.88 -0.02
CA PRO A 161 -14.21 -19.01 -1.14
C PRO A 161 -14.13 -17.74 -2.00
N GLU A 162 -14.20 -17.93 -3.32
CA GLU A 162 -14.22 -16.84 -4.28
C GLU A 162 -15.67 -16.41 -4.58
N GLY A 163 -15.84 -15.14 -4.94
CA GLY A 163 -17.14 -14.58 -5.33
C GLY A 163 -17.35 -13.14 -4.86
N GLU A 164 -18.51 -12.60 -5.22
CA GLU A 164 -18.93 -11.20 -5.02
C GLU A 164 -20.03 -11.10 -3.93
N TYR A 165 -19.91 -11.86 -2.85
CA TYR A 165 -20.83 -11.86 -1.71
C TYR A 165 -20.12 -11.52 -0.40
N PHE A 166 -20.92 -11.20 0.64
CA PHE A 166 -20.45 -10.63 1.90
C PHE A 166 -19.28 -11.38 2.55
N LEU A 167 -19.40 -12.71 2.72
CA LEU A 167 -18.35 -13.52 3.34
C LEU A 167 -17.06 -13.53 2.51
N ALA A 168 -17.16 -13.64 1.18
CA ALA A 168 -16.00 -13.59 0.29
C ALA A 168 -15.27 -12.24 0.37
N TYR A 169 -15.99 -11.11 0.51
CA TYR A 169 -15.38 -9.80 0.70
C TYR A 169 -14.64 -9.67 2.03
N ILE A 170 -15.20 -10.19 3.13
CA ILE A 170 -14.56 -10.18 4.46
C ILE A 170 -13.27 -11.01 4.42
N LEU A 171 -13.34 -12.22 3.87
CA LEU A 171 -12.19 -13.11 3.80
C LEU A 171 -11.11 -12.56 2.85
N ARG A 172 -11.51 -11.93 1.74
CA ARG A 172 -10.61 -11.19 0.86
C ARG A 172 -9.92 -10.05 1.61
N TYR A 173 -10.67 -9.22 2.33
CA TYR A 173 -10.12 -8.15 3.16
C TYR A 173 -9.11 -8.69 4.17
N ALA A 174 -9.45 -9.77 4.88
CA ALA A 174 -8.57 -10.41 5.87
C ALA A 174 -7.28 -10.93 5.23
N ARG A 175 -7.37 -11.61 4.07
CA ARG A 175 -6.20 -12.10 3.32
C ARG A 175 -5.24 -10.96 2.98
N TYR A 176 -5.76 -9.86 2.43
CA TYR A 176 -4.91 -8.73 2.06
C TYR A 176 -4.40 -7.94 3.28
N ALA A 177 -5.15 -7.88 4.38
CA ALA A 177 -4.66 -7.34 5.64
C ALA A 177 -3.49 -8.15 6.21
N LEU A 178 -3.53 -9.48 6.10
CA LEU A 178 -2.40 -10.33 6.49
C LEU A 178 -1.19 -10.11 5.59
N ILE A 179 -1.38 -9.92 4.28
CA ILE A 179 -0.30 -9.55 3.36
C ILE A 179 0.32 -8.21 3.77
N GLY A 180 -0.48 -7.17 4.00
CA GLY A 180 0.02 -5.87 4.45
C GLY A 180 0.78 -5.95 5.78
N LEU A 181 0.24 -6.71 6.73
CA LEU A 181 0.86 -6.94 8.04
C LEU A 181 2.18 -7.71 7.93
N TRP A 182 2.25 -8.67 7.00
CA TRP A 182 3.48 -9.39 6.69
C TRP A 182 4.57 -8.44 6.20
N MET A 183 4.24 -7.59 5.22
CA MET A 183 5.20 -6.67 4.61
C MET A 183 5.75 -5.65 5.60
N ALA A 184 4.89 -5.02 6.41
CA ALA A 184 5.28 -3.91 7.28
C ALA A 184 5.61 -4.31 8.73
N GLY A 185 5.28 -5.54 9.15
CA GLY A 185 5.39 -5.97 10.54
C GLY A 185 6.10 -7.32 10.69
N ILE A 186 5.46 -8.41 10.27
CA ILE A 186 5.92 -9.77 10.57
C ILE A 186 7.26 -10.07 9.91
N ALA A 187 7.44 -9.79 8.61
CA ALA A 187 8.70 -10.06 7.94
C ALA A 187 9.87 -9.24 8.52
N PRO A 188 9.75 -7.89 8.69
CA PRO A 188 10.77 -7.11 9.40
C PRO A 188 11.12 -7.65 10.79
N PHE A 189 10.12 -8.07 11.58
CA PHE A 189 10.33 -8.68 12.89
C PHE A 189 11.13 -9.99 12.78
N LEU A 190 10.76 -10.88 11.84
CA LEU A 190 11.49 -12.13 11.60
C LEU A 190 12.94 -11.87 11.18
N PHE A 191 13.19 -10.85 10.35
CA PHE A 191 14.55 -10.48 9.94
C PHE A 191 15.41 -10.06 11.13
N VAL A 192 14.84 -9.30 12.06
CA VAL A 192 15.54 -8.90 13.29
C VAL A 192 15.77 -10.11 14.21
N LYS A 193 14.76 -10.97 14.38
CA LYS A 193 14.86 -12.18 15.20
C LYS A 193 15.88 -13.20 14.69
N THR A 194 16.04 -13.29 13.37
CA THR A 194 16.98 -14.22 12.69
C THR A 194 18.37 -13.61 12.44
N GLY A 195 18.60 -12.35 12.81
CA GLY A 195 19.88 -11.66 12.58
C GLY A 195 20.15 -11.24 11.13
N LEU A 196 19.12 -11.29 10.27
CA LEU A 196 19.14 -10.76 8.91
C LEU A 196 19.00 -9.22 8.86
N ALA A 197 18.53 -8.60 9.95
CA ALA A 197 18.47 -7.16 10.11
C ALA A 197 18.82 -6.75 11.54
N ASP A 198 19.30 -5.51 11.70
CA ASP A 198 19.51 -4.93 13.02
C ASP A 198 18.20 -4.35 13.58
N ALA A 199 17.98 -4.52 14.89
CA ALA A 199 16.94 -3.80 15.62
C ALA A 199 17.22 -2.29 15.57
N ARG A 200 16.17 -1.46 15.64
CA ARG A 200 16.29 0.01 15.54
C ARG A 200 17.28 0.61 16.56
N ALA A 201 17.42 -0.01 17.73
CA ALA A 201 18.35 0.42 18.78
C ALA A 201 19.82 0.02 18.55
N LYS A 202 20.10 -0.95 17.66
CA LYS A 202 21.46 -1.50 17.42
C LYS A 202 22.17 -0.91 16.21
N ALA A 203 21.60 0.07 15.50
CA ALA A 203 22.27 0.71 14.37
C ALA A 203 23.60 1.34 14.82
N LYS A 204 24.72 0.67 14.50
CA LYS A 204 26.08 1.10 14.84
C LYS A 204 26.25 2.57 14.48
N LYS A 205 26.60 3.40 15.47
CA LYS A 205 27.07 4.77 15.24
C LYS A 205 28.13 4.71 14.13
N PRO A 206 28.06 5.55 13.08
CA PRO A 206 29.08 5.57 12.05
C PRO A 206 30.43 5.77 12.74
N LYS A 207 31.42 4.91 12.44
CA LYS A 207 32.78 5.04 12.96
C LYS A 207 33.25 6.46 12.61
N LYS A 208 33.40 7.33 13.62
CA LYS A 208 34.07 8.62 13.44
C LYS A 208 35.42 8.32 12.81
N LYS A 209 35.64 8.73 11.55
CA LYS A 209 36.98 8.79 10.98
C LYS A 209 37.75 9.74 11.88
N VAL A 210 38.60 9.20 12.73
CA VAL A 210 39.58 10.00 13.48
C VAL A 210 40.54 10.54 12.43
N VAL A 211 40.28 11.75 11.97
CA VAL A 211 41.26 12.51 11.18
C VAL A 211 42.37 12.86 12.16
N LYS A 212 43.43 12.02 12.18
CA LYS A 212 44.70 12.39 12.81
C LYS A 212 45.29 13.54 11.98
N ALA A 213 44.96 14.78 12.34
CA ALA A 213 45.73 15.92 11.91
C ALA A 213 47.13 15.78 12.53
N ARG A 214 48.12 15.41 11.70
CA ARG A 214 49.53 15.45 12.08
C ARG A 214 49.88 16.90 12.44
N ARG A 215 50.20 17.16 13.70
CA ARG A 215 51.03 18.31 14.07
C ARG A 215 52.41 18.06 13.47
N SER A 216 52.78 18.83 12.45
CA SER A 216 54.17 19.01 12.04
C SER A 216 54.66 20.30 12.69
N TYR A 217 55.59 20.15 13.62
CA TYR A 217 56.50 21.21 14.04
C TYR A 217 57.55 21.38 12.94
N ALA A 218 57.72 22.61 12.46
CA ALA A 218 58.88 23.17 11.74
C ALA A 218 58.39 24.50 11.12
N GLY A 219 58.94 25.68 11.36
CA GLY A 219 60.02 26.16 12.22
C GLY A 219 59.89 27.67 12.35
#